data_AF-A0A7S4KJ06-F1
#
_entry.id   AF-A0A7S4KJ06-F1
#
_cell.length_a   1.000
_cell.length_b   1.000
_cell.length_c   1.000
_cell.angle_alpha   90.00
_cell.angle_beta   90.00
_cell.angle_gamma   90.00
#
_symmetry.space_group_name_H-M   'P 1'
#
loop_
_entity.id
_entity.type
_entity.pdbx_description
1 polymer ?
#
loop_
_entity_poly.entity_id
_entity_poly.type
_entity_poly.pdbx_seq_one_letter_code
_entity_poly.pdbx_strand_id
1 'polypeptide(L)'
;PHQTLMELLVADFDDSTVFRDSKGDFTDISEWAGIIVEDGNTVIEIDWDRVPGFEIFDDGYDDSKYDRYPKPGGTIDLTVVPSTVRKLMIPRQELHGTVDTYSLPRELTTLDIQGNNFHGTFETKGLPVSIDALYVANNQLTGTIDLAGLPQGIQGAN
;
A
#
# COMPACT_ATOMS: atom_id res chain seq x y z
N PRO A 1 9.84 16.92 3.42
CA PRO A 1 10.53 16.08 2.42
C PRO A 1 9.96 14.66 2.46
N HIS A 2 9.48 14.11 1.32
CA HIS A 2 8.86 12.78 1.31
C HIS A 2 9.84 11.67 1.68
N GLN A 3 11.15 11.87 1.50
CA GLN A 3 12.20 10.95 1.97
C GLN A 3 11.93 10.46 3.40
N THR A 4 11.86 11.36 4.39
CA THR A 4 11.66 10.99 5.79
C THR A 4 10.31 10.32 6.07
N LEU A 5 9.25 10.69 5.32
CA LEU A 5 7.94 10.04 5.45
C LEU A 5 8.00 8.59 4.98
N MET A 6 8.67 8.34 3.86
CA MET A 6 8.84 7.01 3.30
C MET A 6 9.76 6.14 4.16
N GLU A 7 10.84 6.70 4.71
CA GLU A 7 11.70 6.01 5.68
C GLU A 7 10.93 5.59 6.93
N LEU A 8 10.05 6.46 7.43
CA LEU A 8 9.17 6.15 8.56
C LEU A 8 8.12 5.10 8.20
N LEU A 9 7.58 5.17 6.97
CA LEU A 9 6.58 4.21 6.47
C LEU A 9 7.11 2.78 6.47
N VAL A 10 8.39 2.58 6.16
CA VAL A 10 9.04 1.25 6.09
C VAL A 10 9.92 0.93 7.29
N ALA A 11 9.92 1.78 8.32
CA ALA A 11 10.84 1.67 9.46
C ALA A 11 10.66 0.38 10.26
N ASP A 12 9.41 -0.09 10.36
CA ASP A 12 9.01 -1.23 11.18
C ASP A 12 8.75 -2.51 10.35
N PHE A 13 9.30 -2.56 9.13
CA PHE A 13 9.30 -3.79 8.33
C PHE A 13 10.32 -4.78 8.90
N ASP A 14 9.97 -6.07 8.91
CA ASP A 14 10.91 -7.11 9.36
C ASP A 14 12.11 -7.21 8.41
N ASP A 15 11.89 -7.03 7.11
CA ASP A 15 12.92 -6.85 6.09
C ASP A 15 12.76 -5.51 5.34
N SER A 16 13.69 -4.58 5.59
CA SER A 16 13.80 -3.29 4.89
C SER A 16 15.06 -3.17 4.03
N THR A 17 15.76 -4.29 3.76
CA THR A 17 17.08 -4.28 3.10
C THR A 17 17.03 -3.72 1.68
N VAL A 18 15.92 -3.89 0.97
CA VAL A 18 15.71 -3.36 -0.39
C VAL A 18 15.74 -1.83 -0.46
N PHE A 19 15.47 -1.14 0.65
CA PHE A 19 15.45 0.32 0.72
C PHE A 19 16.79 0.92 1.18
N ARG A 20 17.80 0.07 1.41
CA ARG A 20 19.03 0.45 2.09
C ARG A 20 20.26 0.16 1.25
N ASP A 21 21.28 0.98 1.41
CA ASP A 21 22.57 0.78 0.79
C ASP A 21 23.42 -0.27 1.54
N SER A 22 24.63 -0.53 1.05
CA SER A 22 25.57 -1.48 1.67
C SER A 22 26.02 -1.12 3.10
N LYS A 23 25.76 0.12 3.56
CA LYS A 23 26.06 0.59 4.91
C LYS A 23 24.85 0.51 5.84
N GLY A 24 23.67 0.20 5.30
CA GLY A 24 22.42 0.13 6.04
C GLY A 24 21.65 1.46 6.07
N ASP A 25 22.14 2.50 5.39
CA ASP A 25 21.45 3.79 5.30
C ASP A 25 20.36 3.72 4.23
N PHE A 26 19.23 4.40 4.44
CA PHE A 26 18.19 4.49 3.43
C PHE A 26 18.71 5.21 2.18
N THR A 27 18.47 4.62 1.01
CA THR A 27 18.81 5.25 -0.28
C THR A 27 17.81 6.34 -0.63
N ASP A 28 18.12 7.13 -1.66
CA ASP A 28 17.19 8.13 -2.17
C ASP A 28 15.89 7.44 -2.65
N ILE A 29 14.73 7.96 -2.24
CA ILE A 29 13.43 7.35 -2.57
C ILE A 29 13.13 7.29 -4.07
N SER A 30 13.80 8.10 -4.89
CA SER A 30 13.69 7.99 -6.35
C SER A 30 14.32 6.71 -6.91
N GLU A 31 15.16 6.03 -6.12
CA GLU A 31 15.79 4.75 -6.46
C GLU A 31 14.99 3.54 -5.92
N TRP A 32 13.99 3.76 -5.05
CA TRP A 32 13.21 2.69 -4.45
C TRP A 32 12.28 2.06 -5.48
N ALA A 33 12.35 0.73 -5.61
CA ALA A 33 11.48 0.00 -6.51
C ALA A 33 10.01 0.24 -6.19
N GLY A 34 9.20 0.49 -7.23
CA GLY A 34 7.77 0.74 -7.08
C GLY A 34 7.39 2.13 -6.61
N ILE A 35 8.36 3.02 -6.36
CA ILE A 35 8.09 4.41 -6.01
C ILE A 35 8.11 5.27 -7.28
N ILE A 36 7.03 5.99 -7.54
CA ILE A 36 6.96 7.00 -8.61
C ILE A 36 6.98 8.37 -7.97
N VAL A 37 7.95 9.19 -8.37
CA VAL A 37 8.12 10.56 -7.90
C VAL A 37 7.92 11.57 -9.04
N GLU A 38 7.30 12.69 -8.72
CA GLU A 38 7.34 13.94 -9.50
C GLU A 38 8.51 14.83 -9.03
N ASP A 39 8.69 15.99 -9.68
CA ASP A 39 9.72 16.98 -9.43
C ASP A 39 10.07 17.12 -7.93
N GLY A 40 11.36 16.95 -7.62
CA GLY A 40 11.88 17.11 -6.25
C GLY A 40 11.55 15.98 -5.27
N ASN A 41 11.50 14.72 -5.74
CA ASN A 41 11.18 13.53 -4.93
C ASN A 41 9.77 13.57 -4.31
N THR A 42 8.83 14.18 -5.02
CA THR A 42 7.42 14.21 -4.61
C THR A 42 6.77 12.89 -4.97
N VAL A 43 6.71 11.94 -4.03
CA VAL A 43 6.02 10.65 -4.25
C VAL A 43 4.55 10.87 -4.66
N ILE A 44 4.17 10.28 -5.80
CA ILE A 44 2.79 10.28 -6.30
C ILE A 44 2.19 8.87 -6.34
N GLU A 45 3.01 7.83 -6.46
CA GLU A 45 2.54 6.44 -6.44
C GLU A 45 3.50 5.56 -5.65
N ILE A 46 2.90 4.62 -4.91
CA ILE A 46 3.56 3.52 -4.23
C ILE A 46 2.94 2.25 -4.81
N ASP A 47 3.70 1.54 -5.64
CA ASP A 47 3.28 0.33 -6.33
C ASP A 47 4.27 -0.81 -6.03
N TRP A 48 3.99 -1.53 -4.95
CA TRP A 48 4.68 -2.77 -4.57
C TRP A 48 3.90 -4.02 -4.99
N ASP A 49 2.86 -3.84 -5.80
CA ASP A 49 2.21 -4.94 -6.50
C ASP A 49 3.09 -5.35 -7.68
N ARG A 50 3.45 -4.43 -8.59
CA ARG A 50 4.05 -4.74 -9.90
C ARG A 50 5.57 -4.57 -10.00
N VAL A 51 6.30 -5.08 -9.03
CA VAL A 51 7.76 -5.26 -9.16
C VAL A 51 8.01 -6.48 -10.10
N PRO A 52 8.98 -6.48 -11.04
CA PRO A 52 9.20 -7.60 -11.96
C PRO A 52 9.28 -8.95 -11.22
N GLY A 53 8.26 -9.78 -11.45
CA GLY A 53 7.84 -10.82 -10.50
C GLY A 53 6.34 -10.89 -10.23
N PHE A 54 5.62 -9.85 -10.64
CA PHE A 54 4.18 -9.71 -10.48
C PHE A 54 3.55 -9.09 -11.75
N GLU A 55 3.28 -9.92 -12.76
CA GLU A 55 2.43 -9.52 -13.88
C GLU A 55 1.03 -10.13 -13.75
N ILE A 56 0.04 -9.31 -14.14
CA ILE A 56 -1.37 -9.42 -13.81
C ILE A 56 -2.13 -9.93 -15.05
N PHE A 57 -2.47 -11.21 -14.97
CA PHE A 57 -3.39 -12.04 -15.77
C PHE A 57 -3.01 -12.43 -17.21
N ASP A 58 -2.65 -13.71 -17.35
CA ASP A 58 -3.29 -14.78 -18.16
C ASP A 58 -2.19 -15.81 -18.52
N ASP A 59 -1.98 -16.93 -17.83
CA ASP A 59 -2.79 -18.15 -17.87
C ASP A 59 -2.30 -19.15 -16.78
N GLY A 60 -3.19 -19.75 -15.99
CA GLY A 60 -2.81 -20.83 -15.08
C GLY A 60 -2.25 -20.37 -13.73
N TYR A 61 -3.18 -20.28 -12.80
CA TYR A 61 -3.00 -20.06 -11.36
C TYR A 61 -2.10 -21.15 -10.77
N ASP A 62 -0.81 -20.83 -10.64
CA ASP A 62 0.13 -21.54 -9.79
C ASP A 62 0.64 -20.53 -8.75
N ASP A 63 0.17 -20.68 -7.52
CA ASP A 63 0.45 -19.80 -6.38
C ASP A 63 1.94 -19.93 -5.93
N SER A 64 2.63 -21.00 -6.35
CA SER A 64 3.98 -21.31 -5.89
C SER A 64 5.11 -20.44 -6.47
N LYS A 65 4.79 -19.59 -7.47
CA LYS A 65 5.76 -18.65 -8.09
C LYS A 65 5.75 -17.25 -7.45
N TYR A 66 4.66 -16.85 -6.80
CA TYR A 66 4.56 -15.56 -6.11
C TYR A 66 5.18 -15.59 -4.71
N ASP A 67 5.29 -16.77 -4.10
CA ASP A 67 5.95 -16.98 -2.79
C ASP A 67 7.49 -16.88 -2.85
N ARG A 68 8.05 -16.48 -4.01
CA ARG A 68 9.50 -16.34 -4.23
C ARG A 68 10.06 -14.96 -3.90
N TYR A 69 9.20 -13.95 -3.70
CA TYR A 69 9.65 -12.61 -3.33
C TYR A 69 9.59 -12.47 -1.81
N PRO A 70 10.67 -11.97 -1.18
CA PRO A 70 10.65 -11.71 0.25
C PRO A 70 9.52 -10.72 0.54
N LYS A 71 8.60 -11.14 1.41
CA LYS A 71 7.56 -10.28 1.94
C LYS A 71 8.17 -9.60 3.16
N PRO A 72 8.14 -8.26 3.22
CA PRO A 72 8.84 -7.53 4.26
C PRO A 72 8.28 -7.82 5.65
N GLY A 73 7.01 -8.23 5.78
CA GLY A 73 6.39 -8.44 7.08
C GLY A 73 6.40 -7.17 7.93
N GLY A 74 6.25 -7.32 9.25
CA GLY A 74 6.28 -6.18 10.17
C GLY A 74 5.02 -5.29 10.13
N THR A 75 5.15 -4.11 10.73
CA THR A 75 4.07 -3.11 10.84
C THR A 75 4.24 -2.00 9.82
N ILE A 76 3.12 -1.47 9.32
CA ILE A 76 3.10 -0.25 8.51
C ILE A 76 2.13 0.78 9.09
N ASP A 77 2.60 2.01 9.24
CA ASP A 77 1.77 3.15 9.64
C ASP A 77 1.29 3.92 8.40
N LEU A 78 0.04 3.69 7.99
CA LEU A 78 -0.52 4.38 6.83
C LEU A 78 -0.79 5.88 7.07
N THR A 79 -0.68 6.37 8.30
CA THR A 79 -0.88 7.80 8.61
C THR A 79 0.28 8.66 8.14
N VAL A 80 1.44 8.06 7.86
CA VAL A 80 2.64 8.77 7.39
C VAL A 80 2.79 8.75 5.87
N VAL A 81 1.85 8.13 5.15
CA VAL A 81 1.83 8.14 3.68
C VAL A 81 1.77 9.59 3.19
N PRO A 82 2.66 10.03 2.28
CA PRO A 82 2.63 11.40 1.78
C PRO A 82 1.26 11.77 1.18
N SER A 83 0.77 12.96 1.50
CA SER A 83 -0.57 13.41 1.10
C SER A 83 -0.78 13.55 -0.41
N THR A 84 0.32 13.56 -1.18
CA THR A 84 0.34 13.62 -2.65
C THR A 84 0.16 12.25 -3.31
N VAL A 85 0.21 11.16 -2.55
CA VAL A 85 0.06 9.81 -3.09
C VAL A 85 -1.35 9.63 -3.62
N ARG A 86 -1.46 9.23 -4.89
CA ARG A 86 -2.71 8.97 -5.61
C ARG A 86 -2.98 7.48 -5.76
N LYS A 87 -1.94 6.66 -5.74
CA LYS A 87 -2.02 5.21 -5.87
C LYS A 87 -1.18 4.54 -4.80
N LEU A 88 -1.82 3.72 -3.97
CA LEU A 88 -1.18 2.91 -2.94
C LEU A 88 -1.52 1.44 -3.18
N MET A 89 -0.56 0.68 -3.71
CA MET A 89 -0.66 -0.76 -3.93
C MET A 89 0.41 -1.48 -3.13
N ILE A 90 0.00 -2.13 -2.05
CA ILE A 90 0.85 -2.94 -1.17
C ILE A 90 0.23 -4.33 -0.90
N PRO A 91 -0.30 -5.04 -1.90
CA PRO A 91 -0.95 -6.32 -1.67
C PRO A 91 0.07 -7.40 -1.28
N ARG A 92 -0.36 -8.36 -0.43
CA ARG A 92 0.37 -9.60 -0.14
C ARG A 92 1.79 -9.44 0.43
N GLN A 93 1.97 -8.48 1.34
CA GLN A 93 3.27 -8.17 1.96
C GLN A 93 3.43 -8.72 3.40
N GLU A 94 2.46 -9.52 3.88
CA GLU A 94 2.38 -10.01 5.27
C GLU A 94 2.33 -8.91 6.35
N LEU A 95 2.04 -7.66 5.93
CA LEU A 95 2.00 -6.49 6.80
C LEU A 95 0.84 -6.56 7.78
N HIS A 96 1.05 -6.09 9.01
CA HIS A 96 0.00 -5.91 10.01
C HIS A 96 -0.12 -4.46 10.45
N GLY A 97 -1.20 -4.14 11.15
CA GLY A 97 -1.52 -2.79 11.60
C GLY A 97 -3.00 -2.46 11.45
N THR A 98 -3.35 -1.21 11.71
CA THR A 98 -4.70 -0.67 11.55
C THR A 98 -4.78 0.33 10.42
N VAL A 99 -5.94 0.44 9.76
CA VAL A 99 -6.16 1.40 8.68
C VAL A 99 -7.05 2.53 9.17
N ASP A 100 -6.46 3.68 9.49
CA ASP A 100 -7.21 4.92 9.72
C ASP A 100 -7.56 5.56 8.37
N THR A 101 -8.76 5.29 7.89
CA THR A 101 -9.26 5.83 6.63
C THR A 101 -9.29 7.37 6.60
N TYR A 102 -9.37 8.03 7.77
CA TYR A 102 -9.35 9.49 7.88
C TYR A 102 -7.94 10.10 7.73
N SER A 103 -6.90 9.29 7.80
CA SER A 103 -5.52 9.74 7.59
C SER A 103 -5.01 9.43 6.18
N LEU A 104 -5.78 8.71 5.36
CA LEU A 104 -5.40 8.41 3.98
C LEU A 104 -5.29 9.70 3.13
N PRO A 105 -4.37 9.74 2.15
CA PRO A 105 -4.24 10.86 1.22
C PRO A 105 -5.56 11.22 0.55
N ARG A 106 -5.89 12.51 0.48
CA ARG A 106 -7.20 12.96 -0.05
C ARG A 106 -7.30 12.98 -1.57
N GLU A 107 -6.16 12.80 -2.25
CA GLU A 107 -6.08 12.57 -3.69
C GLU A 107 -5.99 11.07 -4.05
N LEU A 108 -6.08 10.16 -3.08
CA LEU A 108 -5.98 8.72 -3.33
C LEU A 108 -7.14 8.24 -4.20
N THR A 109 -6.82 7.66 -5.36
CA THR A 109 -7.79 7.09 -6.30
C THR A 109 -7.80 5.58 -6.26
N THR A 110 -6.67 4.96 -5.88
CA THR A 110 -6.53 3.51 -5.79
C THR A 110 -5.89 3.11 -4.47
N LEU A 111 -6.56 2.24 -3.73
CA LEU A 111 -6.04 1.59 -2.53
C LEU A 111 -6.12 0.07 -2.70
N ASP A 112 -4.97 -0.59 -2.80
CA ASP A 112 -4.86 -2.05 -2.74
C ASP A 112 -3.97 -2.45 -1.56
N ILE A 113 -4.58 -3.05 -0.54
CA ILE A 113 -3.92 -3.62 0.64
C ILE A 113 -4.31 -5.09 0.83
N GLN A 114 -4.84 -5.74 -0.20
CA GLN A 114 -5.42 -7.08 -0.08
C GLN A 114 -4.36 -8.14 0.28
N GLY A 115 -4.75 -9.20 0.98
CA GLY A 115 -3.86 -10.32 1.28
C GLY A 115 -2.79 -10.00 2.32
N ASN A 116 -3.05 -9.06 3.23
CA ASN A 116 -2.19 -8.73 4.36
C ASN A 116 -2.83 -9.20 5.68
N ASN A 117 -2.24 -8.80 6.80
CA ASN A 117 -2.72 -9.08 8.16
C ASN A 117 -3.29 -7.82 8.84
N PHE A 118 -3.79 -6.84 8.08
CA PHE A 118 -4.41 -5.64 8.66
C PHE A 118 -5.63 -6.02 9.50
N HIS A 119 -5.81 -5.36 10.64
CA HIS A 119 -6.86 -5.65 11.60
C HIS A 119 -7.52 -4.36 12.12
N GLY A 120 -8.53 -4.51 12.98
CA GLY A 120 -9.28 -3.39 13.54
C GLY A 120 -10.46 -2.98 12.66
N THR A 121 -11.06 -1.83 12.96
CA THR A 121 -12.26 -1.34 12.27
C THR A 121 -11.89 -0.60 10.99
N PHE A 122 -12.46 -1.00 9.85
CA PHE A 122 -12.33 -0.30 8.58
C PHE A 122 -13.58 0.55 8.31
N GLU A 123 -13.45 1.87 8.45
CA GLU A 123 -14.58 2.79 8.32
C GLU A 123 -14.69 3.38 6.90
N THR A 124 -15.61 2.87 6.09
CA THR A 124 -15.77 3.34 4.69
C THR A 124 -16.09 4.84 4.58
N LYS A 125 -16.67 5.44 5.62
CA LYS A 125 -16.99 6.87 5.69
C LYS A 125 -15.77 7.79 5.70
N GLY A 126 -14.62 7.30 6.15
CA GLY A 126 -13.38 8.09 6.18
C GLY A 126 -12.62 8.05 4.86
N LEU A 127 -13.03 7.19 3.91
CA LEU A 127 -12.35 7.04 2.63
C LEU A 127 -12.31 8.37 1.85
N PRO A 128 -11.20 8.65 1.15
CA PRO A 128 -11.13 9.77 0.22
C PRO A 128 -12.25 9.70 -0.84
N VAL A 129 -12.85 10.85 -1.16
CA VAL A 129 -13.94 10.91 -2.14
C VAL A 129 -13.49 10.56 -3.56
N SER A 130 -12.18 10.63 -3.80
CA SER A 130 -11.51 10.32 -5.08
C SER A 130 -11.29 8.83 -5.31
N ILE A 131 -11.54 7.95 -4.33
CA ILE A 131 -11.32 6.51 -4.48
C ILE A 131 -12.25 5.98 -5.59
N ASP A 132 -11.63 5.40 -6.62
CA ASP A 132 -12.29 4.70 -7.72
C ASP A 132 -12.12 3.17 -7.59
N ALA A 133 -10.99 2.74 -7.04
CA ALA A 133 -10.64 1.32 -6.87
C ALA A 133 -10.20 1.01 -5.44
N LEU A 134 -10.83 0.02 -4.83
CA LEU A 134 -10.59 -0.37 -3.44
C LEU A 134 -10.49 -1.90 -3.31
N TYR A 135 -9.33 -2.40 -2.90
CA TYR A 135 -9.06 -3.82 -2.68
C TYR A 135 -8.51 -4.03 -1.27
N VAL A 136 -9.36 -4.56 -0.39
CA VAL A 136 -9.03 -4.77 1.05
C VAL A 136 -9.27 -6.21 1.49
N ALA A 137 -9.65 -7.09 0.56
CA ALA A 137 -9.97 -8.49 0.82
C ALA A 137 -8.77 -9.26 1.42
N ASN A 138 -9.05 -10.43 2.01
CA ASN A 138 -8.01 -11.28 2.61
C ASN A 138 -7.16 -10.54 3.66
N ASN A 139 -7.83 -9.84 4.58
CA ASN A 139 -7.25 -9.23 5.78
C ASN A 139 -8.06 -9.68 7.01
N GLN A 140 -7.70 -9.19 8.20
CA GLN A 140 -8.43 -9.39 9.46
C GLN A 140 -9.25 -8.14 9.84
N LEU A 141 -9.61 -7.32 8.85
CA LEU A 141 -10.39 -6.11 9.04
C LEU A 141 -11.83 -6.44 9.48
N THR A 142 -12.36 -5.62 10.36
CA THR A 142 -13.71 -5.69 10.89
C THR A 142 -14.44 -4.38 10.63
N GLY A 143 -15.73 -4.31 10.93
CA GLY A 143 -16.55 -3.11 10.73
C GLY A 143 -17.68 -3.35 9.75
N THR A 144 -18.50 -2.31 9.58
CA THR A 144 -19.64 -2.33 8.66
C THR A 144 -19.28 -1.56 7.40
N ILE A 145 -19.40 -2.21 6.25
CA ILE A 145 -19.39 -1.51 4.96
C ILE A 145 -20.65 -0.64 4.91
N ASP A 146 -20.49 0.67 5.08
CA ASP A 146 -21.56 1.61 4.80
C ASP A 146 -21.58 1.88 3.30
N LEU A 147 -22.40 1.12 2.58
CA LEU A 147 -22.61 1.26 1.14
C LEU A 147 -23.16 2.65 0.77
N ALA A 148 -23.86 3.34 1.68
CA ALA A 148 -24.35 4.69 1.43
C ALA A 148 -23.24 5.76 1.57
N GLY A 149 -22.15 5.43 2.26
CA GLY A 149 -20.98 6.27 2.43
C GLY A 149 -19.86 6.03 1.41
N LEU A 150 -20.00 5.06 0.50
CA LEU A 150 -19.01 4.81 -0.54
C LEU A 150 -19.08 5.92 -1.62
N PRO A 151 -17.93 6.43 -2.08
CA PRO A 151 -17.86 7.26 -3.29
C PRO A 151 -18.62 6.64 -4.46
N GLN A 152 -19.33 7.48 -5.22
CA GLN A 152 -20.07 7.01 -6.39
C GLN A 152 -19.08 6.50 -7.44
N GLY A 153 -19.19 5.22 -7.81
CA GLY A 153 -18.39 4.63 -8.89
C GLY A 153 -17.33 3.62 -8.45
N ILE A 154 -17.16 3.37 -7.14
CA ILE A 154 -16.23 2.34 -6.66
C ILE A 154 -16.58 0.98 -7.28
N GLN A 155 -15.59 0.40 -7.96
CA GLN A 155 -15.62 -0.98 -8.38
C GLN A 155 -15.10 -1.85 -7.23
N GLY A 156 -16.02 -2.42 -6.45
CA GLY A 156 -15.66 -3.40 -5.43
C GLY A 156 -15.43 -4.77 -6.07
N ALA A 157 -14.21 -5.31 -5.99
CA ALA A 157 -13.98 -6.73 -6.20
C ALA A 157 -14.02 -7.43 -4.84
N ASN A 158 -14.95 -8.38 -4.70
CA ASN A 158 -15.02 -9.29 -3.55
C ASN A 158 -13.83 -10.24 -3.50
#